data_AF-A0A940VHH5-F1
#
_entry.id   AF-A0A940VHH5-F1
#
_cell.length_a   1.000
_cell.length_b   1.000
_cell.length_c   1.000
_cell.angle_alpha   90.00
_cell.angle_beta   90.00
_cell.angle_gamma   90.00
#
_symmetry.space_group_name_H-M   'P 1'
#
loop_
_entity.id
_entity.type
_entity.pdbx_description
1 polymer ?
#
loop_
_entity_poly.entity_id
_entity_poly.type
_entity_poly.pdbx_seq_one_letter_code
_entity_poly.pdbx_strand_id
1 'polypeptide(L)' 'MFGLGLPELVIILVIVILIFGASRLGDIGSGLGKAIRGFRDSMAGKDAIDVTPKKDDDSKKKA' A
#
# COMPACT_ATOMS: atom_id res chain seq x y z
N MET A 1 -35.18 6.60 2.38
CA MET A 1 -34.51 7.80 2.96
C MET A 1 -33.07 7.71 2.52
N PHE A 2 -32.65 8.58 1.59
CA PHE A 2 -31.36 8.68 0.90
C PHE A 2 -30.23 7.76 1.44
N GLY A 3 -30.13 6.56 0.86
CA GLY A 3 -28.95 5.71 1.05
C GLY A 3 -27.86 6.22 0.13
N LEU A 4 -26.70 6.56 0.68
CA LEU A 4 -25.51 6.82 -0.13
C LEU A 4 -25.16 5.53 -0.87
N GLY A 5 -25.55 5.46 -2.13
CA GLY A 5 -25.22 4.36 -3.00
C GLY A 5 -23.78 4.46 -3.51
N LEU A 6 -23.35 3.41 -4.19
CA LEU A 6 -22.08 3.42 -4.92
C LEU A 6 -21.98 4.60 -5.91
N PRO A 7 -23.02 4.97 -6.69
CA PRO A 7 -22.94 6.09 -7.62
C PRO A 7 -22.65 7.44 -6.93
N GLU A 8 -23.31 7.72 -5.81
CA GLU A 8 -23.15 8.96 -5.05
C GLU A 8 -21.74 9.05 -4.44
N LEU A 9 -21.21 7.94 -3.91
CA LEU A 9 -19.83 7.86 -3.41
C LEU A 9 -18.80 8.15 -4.51
N VAL A 10 -19.01 7.65 -5.73
CA VAL A 10 -18.11 7.92 -6.86
C VAL A 10 -18.14 9.40 -7.24
N ILE A 11 -19.31 10.03 -7.27
CA ILE A 11 -19.43 11.48 -7.56
C ILE A 11 -18.68 12.30 -6.51
N ILE A 12 -18.84 11.97 -5.22
CA ILE A 12 -18.12 12.64 -4.12
C ILE A 12 -16.61 12.43 -4.28
N LEU A 13 -16.17 11.21 -4.59
CA LEU A 13 -14.75 10.89 -4.81
C LEU A 13 -14.16 11.72 -5.95
N VAL A 14 -14.88 11.88 -7.06
CA VAL A 14 -14.45 12.73 -8.19
C VAL A 14 -14.30 14.18 -7.73
N ILE A 15 -15.25 14.73 -6.98
CA ILE A 15 -15.15 16.11 -6.46
C ILE A 15 -13.93 16.27 -5.54
N VAL A 16 -13.70 15.31 -4.64
CA VAL A 16 -12.51 15.31 -3.77
C VAL A 16 -11.22 15.30 -4.60
N ILE A 17 -11.14 14.48 -5.65
CA ILE A 17 -9.98 14.45 -6.55
C ILE A 17 -9.81 15.78 -7.29
N LEU A 18 -10.88 16.46 -7.68
CA LEU A 18 -10.78 17.78 -8.32
C LEU A 18 -10.26 18.87 -7.37
N ILE A 19 -10.68 18.85 -6.10
CA ILE A 19 -10.25 19.84 -5.10
C ILE A 19 -8.80 19.60 -4.68
N PHE A 20 -8.45 18.37 -4.33
CA PHE A 20 -7.13 18.03 -3.79
C PHE A 20 -6.11 17.70 -4.88
N GLY A 21 -6.56 17.31 -6.08
CA GLY A 21 -5.73 16.78 -7.15
C GLY A 21 -5.37 15.31 -6.95
N ALA A 22 -5.20 14.57 -8.05
CA ALA A 22 -4.82 13.16 -8.03
C ALA A 22 -3.46 12.94 -7.35
N SER A 23 -2.51 13.87 -7.51
CA SER A 23 -1.17 13.77 -6.92
C SER A 23 -1.21 13.78 -5.40
N ARG A 24 -1.94 14.72 -4.76
CA ARG A 24 -2.02 14.79 -3.29
C ARG A 24 -2.71 13.57 -2.70
N LEU A 25 -3.77 13.08 -3.35
CA LEU A 25 -4.46 11.87 -2.90
C LEU A 25 -3.57 10.63 -3.02
N GLY A 26 -2.76 10.55 -4.09
CA GLY A 26 -1.74 9.50 -4.27
C GLY A 26 -0.63 9.56 -3.22
N ASP A 27 -0.11 10.75 -2.90
CA ASP A 27 0.93 10.94 -1.90
C ASP A 27 0.46 10.47 -0.51
N ILE A 28 -0.73 10.90 -0.10
CA ILE A 28 -1.35 10.50 1.18
C ILE A 28 -1.66 9.00 1.19
N GLY A 29 -2.23 8.48 0.10
CA GLY A 29 -2.54 7.05 -0.04
C GLY A 29 -1.29 6.17 0.02
N SER A 30 -0.18 6.61 -0.56
CA SER A 30 1.09 5.88 -0.52
C SER A 30 1.67 5.82 0.90
N GLY A 31 1.57 6.91 1.68
CA GLY A 31 1.99 6.96 3.07
C GLY A 31 1.12 6.08 3.98
N LEU A 32 -0.20 6.21 3.86
CA LEU A 32 -1.16 5.38 4.59
C LEU A 32 -1.03 3.89 4.22
N GLY A 33 -0.83 3.58 2.94
CA GLY A 33 -0.66 2.20 2.46
C GLY A 33 0.58 1.53 3.05
N LYS A 34 1.71 2.25 3.14
CA LYS A 34 2.92 1.75 3.81
C LYS A 34 2.69 1.53 5.31
N ALA A 35 2.00 2.45 5.99
CA ALA A 35 1.68 2.32 7.41
C ALA A 35 0.76 1.13 7.69
N ILE A 36 -0.32 0.97 6.90
CA ILE A 36 -1.25 -0.17 7.01
C ILE A 36 -0.53 -1.49 6.70
N ARG A 37 0.36 -1.50 5.69
CA ARG A 37 1.15 -2.67 5.33
C ARG A 37 2.09 -3.08 6.46
N GLY A 38 2.87 -2.15 7.02
CA GLY A 38 3.72 -2.43 8.18
C GLY A 38 2.92 -2.90 9.39
N PHE A 39 1.77 -2.27 9.66
CA PHE A 39 0.87 -2.69 10.74
C PHE A 39 0.35 -4.11 10.54
N ARG A 40 -0.05 -4.46 9.31
CA ARG A 40 -0.49 -5.81 8.95
C ARG A 40 0.64 -6.82 9.07
N ASP A 41 1.84 -6.50 8.59
CA ASP A 41 3.00 -7.40 8.61
C ASP A 41 3.44 -7.70 10.06
N SER A 42 3.40 -6.70 10.94
CA SER A 42 3.65 -6.86 12.38
C SER A 42 2.55 -7.68 13.10
N MET A 43 1.27 -7.44 12.81
CA MET A 43 0.19 -8.26 13.37
C MET A 43 0.20 -9.70 12.84
N ALA A 44 0.66 -9.90 11.61
CA ALA A 44 0.79 -11.21 10.99
C ALA A 44 2.08 -11.95 11.41
N GLY A 45 2.90 -11.36 12.29
CA GLY A 45 4.14 -11.96 12.78
C GLY A 45 5.21 -12.16 11.70
N LYS A 46 5.12 -11.45 10.57
CA LYS A 46 6.06 -11.58 9.44
C LYS A 46 7.40 -10.88 9.67
N ASP A 47 7.50 -10.08 10.73
CA ASP A 47 8.71 -9.32 11.11
C ASP A 47 9.50 -9.99 12.26
N ALA A 48 9.39 -11.30 12.46
CA ALA A 48 10.37 -12.06 13.22
C ALA A 48 11.63 -12.24 12.37
N ILE A 49 12.49 -11.20 12.36
CA ILE A 49 13.87 -11.14 11.87
C ILE A 49 14.30 -12.26 10.90
N ASP A 50 14.30 -11.98 9.59
CA ASP A 50 15.08 -12.78 8.64
C ASP A 50 16.58 -12.43 8.82
N VAL A 51 17.24 -13.08 9.79
CA VAL A 51 18.70 -13.05 9.97
C VAL A 51 19.39 -13.97 8.94
N THR A 52 18.68 -14.51 7.95
CA THR A 52 19.34 -15.31 6.92
C THR A 52 20.23 -14.36 6.11
N PRO A 53 21.58 -14.53 6.15
CA PRO A 53 22.46 -13.72 5.32
C PRO A 53 22.03 -13.94 3.86
N LYS A 54 21.94 -12.86 3.07
CA LYS A 54 21.90 -12.99 1.61
C LYS A 54 23.06 -13.90 1.21
N LYS A 55 22.75 -15.14 0.87
CA LYS A 55 23.72 -16.05 0.30
C LYS A 55 23.94 -15.54 -1.12
N ASP A 56 25.11 -14.99 -1.35
CA ASP A 56 25.63 -14.68 -2.69
C ASP A 56 25.57 -15.97 -3.53
N ASP A 57 24.50 -16.11 -4.31
CA ASP A 57 24.37 -17.14 -5.34
C ASP A 57 25.05 -16.64 -6.63
N ASP A 58 26.38 -16.51 -6.58
CA ASP A 58 27.24 -16.37 -7.77
C ASP A 58 28.20 -17.57 -7.88
N SER A 59 27.66 -18.78 -7.69
CA SER A 59 28.35 -20.05 -7.96
C SER A 59 27.58 -20.89 -8.97
N LYS A 60 27.37 -20.34 -10.17
CA LYS A 60 27.10 -21.12 -11.39
C LYS A 60 27.89 -20.56 -12.57
N LYS A 61 29.20 -20.83 -12.59
CA LYS A 61 29.88 -21.16 -13.85
C LYS A 61 30.55 -22.51 -13.69
N LYS A 62 29.77 -23.50 -14.10
CA LYS A 62 30.06 -24.93 -14.20
C LYS A 62 30.96 -25.16 -15.41
N ALA A 63 31.87 -26.13 -15.27
CA ALA A 63 32.65 -26.83 -16.30
C ALA A 63 33.87 -26.11 -16.87
#